data_AF-A0A7Y4Y0A0-F1
#
_entry.id   AF-A0A7Y4Y0A0-F1
#
_cell.length_a   1.000
_cell.length_b   1.000
_cell.length_c   1.000
_cell.angle_alpha   90.00
_cell.angle_beta   90.00
_cell.angle_gamma   90.00
#
_symmetry.space_group_name_H-M   'P 1'
#
loop_
_entity.id
_entity.type
_entity.pdbx_description
1 polymer ?
#
loop_
_entity_poly.entity_id
_entity_poly.type
_entity_poly.pdbx_seq_one_letter_code
_entity_poly.pdbx_strand_id
1 'polypeptide(L)' 'MMTFQIVQQQFLAHLRNPKQVAAPIGFNASRVGVYVDFLYNKFNDSLSACFPVTQQLLGELAWQ' A
#
# COMPACT_ATOMS: atom_id res chain seq x y z
N MET A 1 -21.84 16.45 7.85
CA MET A 1 -21.49 15.12 8.40
C MET A 1 -20.79 14.31 7.30
N MET A 2 -19.55 14.67 6.90
CA MET A 2 -18.84 14.02 5.77
C MET A 2 -17.31 14.16 5.82
N THR A 3 -16.71 14.86 6.80
CA THR A 3 -15.27 15.16 6.77
C THR A 3 -14.39 13.92 7.00
N PHE A 4 -14.78 13.03 7.92
CA PHE A 4 -14.01 11.82 8.21
C PHE A 4 -13.96 10.85 7.03
N GLN A 5 -15.10 10.63 6.36
CA GLN A 5 -15.15 9.72 5.21
C GLN A 5 -14.31 10.22 4.03
N ILE A 6 -14.30 11.54 3.79
CA ILE A 6 -13.46 12.16 2.76
C ILE A 6 -11.98 11.95 3.09
N VAL A 7 -11.57 12.21 4.35
CA VAL A 7 -10.20 11.98 4.79
C VAL A 7 -9.81 10.50 4.68
N GLN A 8 -10.72 9.58 5.03
CA GLN A 8 -10.49 8.14 4.90
C GLN A 8 -10.31 7.73 3.42
N GLN A 9 -11.13 8.26 2.51
CA GLN A 9 -11.01 7.98 1.08
C GLN A 9 -9.68 8.52 0.52
N GLN A 10 -9.29 9.75 0.87
CA GLN A 10 -8.02 10.33 0.47
C GLN A 10 -6.83 9.52 1.00
N PHE A 11 -6.92 9.08 2.26
CA PHE A 11 -5.90 8.22 2.86
C PHE A 11 -5.79 6.88 2.13
N LEU A 12 -6.91 6.18 1.92
CA LEU A 12 -6.93 4.91 1.17
C LEU A 12 -6.43 5.05 -0.27
N ALA A 13 -6.75 6.16 -0.94
CA ALA A 13 -6.24 6.46 -2.27
C ALA A 13 -4.71 6.62 -2.25
N HIS A 14 -4.16 7.33 -1.25
CA HIS A 14 -2.73 7.45 -1.04
C HIS A 14 -2.07 6.09 -0.76
N LEU A 15 -2.67 5.24 0.09
CA LEU A 15 -2.09 3.93 0.41
C LEU A 15 -2.00 3.00 -0.80
N ARG A 16 -2.98 3.05 -1.70
CA ARG A 16 -2.99 2.22 -2.91
C ARG A 16 -1.99 2.72 -3.96
N ASN A 17 -1.76 4.02 -4.00
CA ASN A 17 -0.92 4.62 -5.02
C ASN A 17 -0.11 5.80 -4.46
N PRO A 18 0.87 5.52 -3.57
CA PRO A 18 1.59 6.54 -2.81
C PRO A 18 2.49 7.42 -3.70
N LYS A 19 2.86 6.93 -4.89
CA LYS A 19 3.67 7.65 -5.87
C LYS A 19 2.87 8.67 -6.68
N GLN A 20 1.57 8.43 -6.90
CA GLN A 20 0.73 9.29 -7.75
C GLN A 20 -0.28 10.13 -6.95
N VAL A 21 -0.69 9.66 -5.77
CA VAL A 21 -1.63 10.35 -4.89
C VAL A 21 -0.85 10.97 -3.74
N ALA A 22 -1.01 12.27 -3.50
CA ALA A 22 -0.37 12.94 -2.37
C ALA A 22 -0.95 12.49 -1.02
N ALA A 23 -0.15 12.54 0.03
CA ALA A 23 -0.64 12.28 1.39
C ALA A 23 -1.72 13.31 1.77
N PRO A 24 -2.78 12.90 2.50
CA PRO A 24 -3.84 13.83 2.91
C PRO A 24 -3.29 14.99 3.75
N ILE A 25 -3.88 16.17 3.61
CA ILE A 25 -3.48 17.38 4.33
C ILE A 25 -3.63 17.15 5.84
N GLY A 26 -2.62 17.54 6.62
CA GLY A 26 -2.58 17.36 8.08
C GLY A 26 -1.94 16.05 8.55
N PHE A 27 -1.56 15.16 7.64
CA PHE A 27 -0.81 13.94 7.96
C PHE A 27 0.69 14.17 7.82
N ASN A 28 1.48 13.52 8.67
CA ASN A 28 2.92 13.50 8.53
C ASN A 28 3.33 12.54 7.40
N ALA A 29 3.84 13.08 6.29
CA ALA A 29 4.21 12.31 5.11
C ALA A 29 5.18 11.15 5.42
N SER A 30 6.17 11.34 6.30
CA SER A 30 7.10 10.27 6.69
C SER A 30 6.40 9.11 7.40
N ARG A 31 5.48 9.41 8.33
CA ARG A 31 4.71 8.36 9.04
C ARG A 31 3.78 7.62 8.10
N VAL A 32 3.17 8.32 7.16
CA VAL A 32 2.32 7.70 6.14
C VAL A 32 3.15 6.81 5.23
N GLY A 33 4.36 7.22 4.85
CA GLY A 33 5.30 6.39 4.09
C GLY A 33 5.65 5.08 4.81
N VAL A 34 5.97 5.13 6.10
CA VAL A 34 6.22 3.91 6.91
C VAL A 34 5.00 2.98 6.89
N TYR A 35 3.79 3.53 6.95
CA TYR A 35 2.56 2.73 6.92
C TYR A 35 2.29 2.13 5.54
N VAL A 36 2.62 2.84 4.46
CA VAL A 36 2.59 2.33 3.08
C VAL A 36 3.54 1.14 2.93
N ASP A 37 4.79 1.29 3.36
CA ASP A 37 5.80 0.23 3.25
C ASP A 37 5.39 -1.00 4.07
N PHE A 38 4.90 -0.78 5.29
CA PHE A 38 4.39 -1.86 6.15
C PHE A 38 3.24 -2.62 5.48
N LEU A 39 2.25 -1.92 4.91
CA LEU A 39 1.13 -2.56 4.24
C LEU A 39 1.58 -3.33 3.00
N TYR A 40 2.44 -2.75 2.17
CA TYR A 40 2.98 -3.43 0.99
C TYR A 40 3.68 -4.73 1.40
N ASN A 41 4.58 -4.67 2.39
CA ASN A 41 5.30 -5.84 2.88
C ASN A 41 4.33 -6.91 3.41
N LYS A 42 3.28 -6.51 4.15
CA LYS A 42 2.27 -7.46 4.62
C LYS A 42 1.53 -8.17 3.49
N PHE A 43 1.14 -7.46 2.44
CA PHE A 43 0.51 -8.08 1.29
C PHE A 43 1.47 -8.97 0.52
N ASN A 44 2.70 -8.50 0.27
CA ASN A 44 3.72 -9.28 -0.42
C ASN A 44 4.04 -10.58 0.34
N ASP A 45 4.25 -10.51 1.65
CA ASP A 45 4.54 -11.68 2.48
C ASP A 45 3.35 -12.67 2.47
N SER A 46 2.13 -12.15 2.59
CA SER A 46 0.93 -13.00 2.57
C SER A 46 0.72 -13.65 1.20
N LEU A 47 0.91 -12.91 0.10
CA LEU A 47 0.78 -13.45 -1.24
C LEU A 47 1.89 -14.46 -1.54
N SER A 48 3.12 -14.20 -1.11
CA SER A 48 4.25 -15.11 -1.29
C SER A 48 4.03 -16.42 -0.53
N ALA A 49 3.49 -16.34 0.69
CA ALA A 49 3.14 -17.51 1.48
C ALA A 49 1.97 -18.32 0.89
N CYS A 50 0.95 -17.66 0.34
CA CYS A 50 -0.22 -18.31 -0.24
C CYS A 50 0.01 -18.85 -1.66
N PHE A 51 0.90 -18.23 -2.45
CA PHE A 51 1.11 -18.54 -3.86
C PHE A 51 2.59 -18.82 -4.22
N PRO A 52 3.31 -19.68 -3.48
CA PRO A 52 4.75 -19.89 -3.68
C PRO A 52 5.09 -20.46 -5.06
N VAL A 53 4.24 -21.32 -5.63
CA VAL A 53 4.45 -21.90 -6.96
C VAL A 53 4.29 -20.85 -8.05
N THR A 54 3.28 -19.97 -7.95
CA THR A 54 3.08 -18.88 -8.91
C THR A 54 4.24 -17.90 -8.87
N GLN A 55 4.74 -17.57 -7.68
CA GLN A 55 5.93 -16.75 -7.50
C GLN A 55 7.17 -17.38 -8.17
N GLN A 56 7.39 -18.69 -8.01
CA GLN A 56 8.49 -19.40 -8.67
C GLN A 56 8.38 -19.40 -10.19
N LEU A 57 7.16 -19.57 -10.72
CA LEU A 57 6.92 -19.57 -12.17
C LEU A 57 7.09 -18.20 -12.82
N LEU A 58 6.66 -17.13 -12.14
CA LEU A 58 6.79 -15.76 -12.63
C LEU A 58 8.22 -15.21 -12.49
N GLY A 59 8.97 -15.69 -11.50
CA GLY A 59 10.28 -15.16 -11.16
C GLY A 59 10.21 -13.79 -10.48
N GLU A 60 11.33 -13.33 -9.92
CA GLU A 60 11.36 -12.12 -9.07
C GLU A 60 10.91 -10.85 -9.81
N LEU A 61 11.30 -10.68 -11.08
CA LEU A 61 11.02 -9.48 -11.87
C LEU A 61 9.54 -9.27 -12.16
N ALA A 62 8.76 -10.34 -12.35
CA ALA A 62 7.33 -10.24 -12.63
C ALA A 62 6.47 -10.33 -11.37
N TRP A 63 7.05 -10.79 -10.25
CA TRP A 63 6.39 -10.86 -8.96
C TRP A 63 6.44 -9.52 -8.18
N GLN A 64 7.49 -8.73 -8.38
CA GLN A 64 7.71 -7.41 -7.76
C GLN A 64 7.07 -6.27 -8.58
#